data_AF-A0A4Q1BNV2-F1
#
_entry.id   AF-A0A4Q1BNV2-F1
#
_cell.length_a   1.000
_cell.length_b   1.000
_cell.length_c   1.000
_cell.angle_alpha   90.00
_cell.angle_beta   90.00
_cell.angle_gamma   90.00
#
_symmetry.space_group_name_H-M   'P 1'
#
loop_
_entity.id
_entity.type
_entity.pdbx_description
1 polymer ?
#
loop_
_entity_poly.entity_id
_entity_poly.type
_entity_poly.pdbx_seq_one_letter_code
_entity_poly.pdbx_strand_id
1 'polypeptide(L)'
;MPNLAPYTIDPDSTTLLDITRTLTHLSTVKPKDTFIQSQVPKLLTTHEKLSRQSQVVHSLAPWSFSVTEDPEREFRWRQVDLQTRLSNGEELTESESKQLKELDKLVTQMSEFRQTATAVVDVTLVRRTDVGGTISHVNSINLIPPPAKVDDMQSSDWRFASFHEQTRRLRYHTEPWMTFLKEQQTLRDILNDQQEVQELLWDESLLSEAVINLHATAEFIVEKSNDCVDDFSDEDCDDMSNAIRSLSETLDSMRRLKQGNVRKLERVGKMILDEAETINEVLSRLMVVKKSSVRG
;
A
#
# COMPACT_ATOMS: atom_id res chain seq x y z
N MET A 1 18.21 14.76 19.68
CA MET A 1 16.83 14.45 20.12
C MET A 1 16.55 13.00 19.75
N PRO A 2 15.83 12.23 20.57
CA PRO A 2 15.53 10.84 20.25
C PRO A 2 14.66 10.76 18.99
N ASN A 3 14.87 9.72 18.19
CA ASN A 3 14.05 9.43 17.02
C ASN A 3 12.78 8.65 17.44
N LEU A 4 11.72 8.77 16.64
CA LEU A 4 10.60 7.85 16.66
C LEU A 4 10.98 6.56 15.94
N ALA A 5 10.32 5.45 16.31
CA ALA A 5 10.40 4.23 15.50
C ALA A 5 9.87 4.52 14.07
N PRO A 6 10.39 3.84 13.03
CA PRO A 6 9.86 3.94 11.68
C PRO A 6 8.36 3.65 11.64
N TYR A 7 7.59 4.48 10.94
CA TYR A 7 6.17 4.24 10.75
C TYR A 7 5.66 4.84 9.43
N THR A 8 4.59 4.27 8.90
CA THR A 8 3.79 4.82 7.81
C THR A 8 2.31 4.78 8.19
N ILE A 9 1.50 5.61 7.53
CA ILE A 9 0.05 5.61 7.73
C ILE A 9 -0.53 4.39 7.00
N ASP A 10 -1.30 3.62 7.73
CA ASP A 10 -2.01 2.45 7.20
C ASP A 10 -3.15 2.89 6.27
N PRO A 11 -3.11 2.57 4.97
CA PRO A 11 -4.22 2.90 4.06
C PRO A 11 -5.52 2.21 4.46
N ASP A 12 -5.49 1.03 5.06
CA ASP A 12 -6.71 0.29 5.40
C ASP A 12 -7.36 0.76 6.72
N SER A 13 -6.65 1.59 7.49
CA SER A 13 -7.15 2.20 8.72
C SER A 13 -8.03 3.44 8.49
N THR A 14 -8.19 3.90 7.24
CA THR A 14 -8.93 5.12 6.90
C THR A 14 -10.04 4.87 5.90
N THR A 15 -11.15 5.60 6.06
CA THR A 15 -12.20 5.64 5.05
C THR A 15 -11.81 6.57 3.90
N LEU A 16 -12.39 6.33 2.71
CA LEU A 16 -12.25 7.21 1.55
C LEU A 16 -12.77 8.64 1.83
N LEU A 17 -13.78 8.74 2.69
CA LEU A 17 -14.34 10.02 3.09
C LEU A 17 -13.36 10.81 3.96
N ASP A 18 -12.74 10.16 4.94
CA ASP A 18 -11.82 10.82 5.88
C ASP A 18 -10.51 11.21 5.22
N ILE A 19 -9.98 10.37 4.31
CA ILE A 19 -8.78 10.73 3.54
C ILE A 19 -9.07 11.92 2.61
N THR A 20 -10.26 11.97 1.98
CA THR A 20 -10.65 13.08 1.11
C THR A 20 -10.83 14.39 1.89
N ARG A 21 -11.45 14.33 3.08
CA ARG A 21 -11.55 15.49 3.99
C ARG A 21 -10.18 15.99 4.41
N THR A 22 -9.28 15.07 4.73
CA THR A 22 -7.89 15.35 5.09
C THR A 22 -7.16 16.07 3.97
N LEU A 23 -7.18 15.51 2.76
CA LEU A 23 -6.56 16.12 1.57
C LEU A 23 -7.13 17.51 1.29
N THR A 24 -8.45 17.67 1.38
CA THR A 24 -9.11 18.97 1.20
C THR A 24 -8.57 19.98 2.21
N HIS A 25 -8.49 19.62 3.49
CA HIS A 25 -7.94 20.51 4.51
C HIS A 25 -6.47 20.86 4.25
N LEU A 26 -5.64 19.87 3.87
CA LEU A 26 -4.23 20.11 3.54
C LEU A 26 -4.06 21.18 2.47
N SER A 27 -4.88 21.15 1.41
CA SER A 27 -4.82 22.17 0.35
C SER A 27 -5.18 23.57 0.85
N THR A 28 -6.07 23.69 1.84
CA THR A 28 -6.46 24.97 2.45
C THR A 28 -5.41 25.54 3.41
N VAL A 29 -4.79 24.69 4.23
CA VAL A 29 -3.84 25.15 5.29
C VAL A 29 -2.44 25.41 4.74
N LYS A 30 -2.07 24.76 3.64
CA LYS A 30 -0.76 24.91 2.99
C LYS A 30 -0.90 25.31 1.52
N PRO A 31 -1.47 26.49 1.22
CA PRO A 31 -1.72 26.93 -0.15
C PRO A 31 -0.45 27.19 -0.97
N LYS A 32 0.72 27.31 -0.30
CA LYS A 32 2.02 27.57 -0.95
C LYS A 32 2.92 26.34 -1.06
N ASP A 33 2.51 25.20 -0.50
CA ASP A 33 3.29 23.97 -0.57
C ASP A 33 3.12 23.36 -1.97
N THR A 34 4.19 23.38 -2.75
CA THR A 34 4.16 22.98 -4.17
C THR A 34 3.83 21.50 -4.34
N PHE A 35 4.23 20.63 -3.40
CA PHE A 35 3.90 19.22 -3.43
C PHE A 35 2.38 19.05 -3.25
N ILE A 36 1.81 19.63 -2.20
CA ILE A 36 0.36 19.56 -1.92
C ILE A 36 -0.45 20.13 -3.10
N GLN A 37 -0.06 21.30 -3.62
CA GLN A 37 -0.77 21.93 -4.74
C GLN A 37 -0.68 21.12 -6.05
N SER A 38 0.36 20.30 -6.22
CA SER A 38 0.50 19.44 -7.39
C SER A 38 -0.26 18.11 -7.29
N GLN A 39 -0.41 17.56 -6.07
CA GLN A 39 -0.96 16.23 -5.84
C GLN A 39 -2.44 16.25 -5.45
N VAL A 40 -2.83 17.10 -4.50
CA VAL A 40 -4.20 17.08 -3.94
C VAL A 40 -5.28 17.34 -5.00
N PRO A 41 -5.15 18.33 -5.91
CA PRO A 41 -6.20 18.56 -6.92
C PRO A 41 -6.41 17.36 -7.85
N LYS A 42 -5.34 16.63 -8.19
CA LYS A 42 -5.42 15.41 -9.01
C LYS A 42 -6.18 14.32 -8.27
N LEU A 43 -5.87 14.11 -6.98
CA LEU A 43 -6.56 13.14 -6.13
C LEU A 43 -8.05 13.48 -5.96
N LEU A 44 -8.39 14.75 -5.69
CA LEU A 44 -9.79 15.17 -5.58
C LEU A 44 -10.56 14.95 -6.89
N THR A 45 -9.94 15.22 -8.03
CA THR A 45 -10.52 14.94 -9.36
C THR A 45 -10.75 13.44 -9.56
N THR A 46 -9.78 12.60 -9.18
CA THR A 46 -9.89 11.14 -9.23
C THR A 46 -11.03 10.65 -8.32
N HIS A 47 -11.14 11.17 -7.10
CA HIS A 47 -12.23 10.85 -6.17
C HIS A 47 -13.61 11.17 -6.75
N GLU A 48 -13.78 12.33 -7.40
CA GLU A 48 -15.04 12.66 -8.09
C GLU A 48 -15.35 11.69 -9.22
N LYS A 49 -14.34 11.28 -10.00
CA LYS A 49 -14.50 10.28 -11.07
C LYS A 49 -14.95 8.93 -10.49
N LEU A 50 -14.29 8.46 -9.44
CA LEU A 50 -14.64 7.21 -8.74
C LEU A 50 -16.05 7.27 -8.16
N SER A 51 -16.45 8.42 -7.61
CA SER A 51 -17.81 8.64 -7.09
C SER A 51 -18.87 8.51 -8.20
N ARG A 52 -18.60 9.05 -9.39
CA ARG A 52 -19.52 8.89 -10.56
C ARG A 52 -19.55 7.45 -11.05
N GLN A 53 -18.41 6.76 -11.12
CA GLN A 53 -18.35 5.35 -11.50
C GLN A 53 -19.10 4.47 -10.50
N SER A 54 -18.97 4.76 -9.21
CA SER A 54 -19.72 4.09 -8.13
C SER A 54 -21.23 4.19 -8.35
N GLN A 55 -21.74 5.39 -8.67
CA GLN A 55 -23.16 5.58 -9.00
C GLN A 55 -23.61 4.75 -10.22
N VAL A 56 -22.77 4.66 -11.25
CA VAL A 56 -23.05 3.83 -12.43
C VAL A 56 -23.15 2.37 -12.02
N VAL A 57 -22.20 1.83 -11.25
CA VAL A 57 -22.21 0.43 -10.81
C VAL A 57 -23.44 0.08 -9.98
N HIS A 58 -23.85 0.96 -9.06
CA HIS A 58 -25.10 0.81 -8.30
C HIS A 58 -26.35 0.77 -9.18
N SER A 59 -26.34 1.49 -10.30
CA SER A 59 -27.48 1.55 -11.21
C SER A 59 -27.63 0.32 -12.12
N LEU A 60 -26.58 -0.52 -12.23
CA LEU A 60 -26.56 -1.63 -13.19
C LEU A 60 -27.47 -2.80 -12.77
N ALA A 61 -27.49 -3.14 -11.48
CA ALA A 61 -28.35 -4.17 -10.93
C ALA A 61 -28.68 -3.87 -9.46
N PRO A 62 -29.91 -4.16 -9.00
CA PRO A 62 -30.30 -3.95 -7.61
C PRO A 62 -29.49 -4.86 -6.68
N TRP A 63 -29.01 -4.29 -5.58
CA TRP A 63 -28.48 -5.07 -4.46
C TRP A 63 -28.91 -4.42 -3.16
N SER A 64 -29.06 -5.23 -2.12
CA SER A 64 -29.39 -4.77 -0.77
C SER A 64 -28.23 -5.08 0.17
N PHE A 65 -27.30 -4.14 0.29
CA PHE A 65 -26.30 -4.15 1.34
C PHE A 65 -26.18 -2.72 1.87
N SER A 66 -26.17 -2.56 3.19
CA SER A 66 -25.89 -1.30 3.88
C SER A 66 -25.44 -1.68 5.29
N VAL A 67 -24.16 -1.48 5.61
CA VAL A 67 -23.66 -0.34 6.38
C VAL A 67 -22.14 -0.45 6.38
N THR A 68 -21.45 0.34 5.56
CA THR A 68 -20.10 0.82 5.86
C THR A 68 -19.97 2.27 5.38
N GLU A 69 -19.24 3.11 6.13
CA GLU A 69 -18.81 4.44 5.68
C GLU A 69 -17.78 4.38 4.53
N ASP A 70 -17.47 3.16 4.07
CA ASP A 70 -16.49 2.85 3.04
C ASP A 70 -17.15 2.09 1.87
N PRO A 71 -17.37 2.75 0.72
CA PRO A 71 -17.98 2.14 -0.46
C PRO A 71 -17.10 1.06 -1.11
N GLU A 72 -15.78 1.09 -0.91
CA GLU A 72 -14.89 0.06 -1.48
C GLU A 72 -15.19 -1.32 -0.90
N ARG A 73 -15.42 -1.39 0.42
CA ARG A 73 -15.73 -2.64 1.12
C ARG A 73 -17.07 -3.21 0.64
N GLU A 74 -18.07 -2.36 0.44
CA GLU A 74 -19.35 -2.77 -0.15
C GLU A 74 -19.17 -3.35 -1.56
N PHE A 75 -18.40 -2.69 -2.41
CA PHE A 75 -18.14 -3.18 -3.76
C PHE A 75 -17.38 -4.51 -3.79
N ARG A 76 -16.39 -4.69 -2.91
CA ARG A 76 -15.68 -5.98 -2.74
C ARG A 76 -16.65 -7.09 -2.35
N TRP A 77 -17.56 -6.84 -1.40
CA TRP A 77 -18.56 -7.83 -1.00
C TRP A 77 -19.47 -8.22 -2.15
N ARG A 78 -19.95 -7.24 -2.91
CA ARG A 78 -20.80 -7.52 -4.08
C ARG A 78 -20.04 -8.30 -5.16
N GLN A 79 -18.78 -7.98 -5.38
CA GLN A 79 -17.92 -8.70 -6.32
C GLN A 79 -17.80 -10.18 -5.91
N VAL A 80 -17.51 -10.45 -4.63
CA VAL A 80 -17.41 -11.82 -4.08
C VAL A 80 -18.73 -12.58 -4.23
N ASP A 81 -19.87 -11.94 -3.94
CA ASP A 81 -21.21 -12.53 -4.11
C ASP A 81 -21.45 -12.97 -5.56
N LEU A 82 -21.22 -12.07 -6.53
CA LEU A 82 -21.41 -12.37 -7.95
C LEU A 82 -20.46 -13.45 -8.46
N GLN A 83 -19.20 -13.44 -8.01
CA GLN A 83 -18.20 -14.46 -8.36
C GLN A 83 -18.57 -15.83 -7.77
N THR A 84 -19.03 -15.86 -6.51
CA THR A 84 -19.45 -17.10 -5.83
C THR A 84 -20.62 -17.76 -6.56
N ARG A 85 -21.60 -16.96 -7.01
CA ARG A 85 -22.73 -17.44 -7.81
C ARG A 85 -22.26 -18.09 -9.12
N LEU A 86 -21.33 -17.44 -9.84
CA LEU A 86 -20.73 -18.03 -11.04
C LEU A 86 -19.99 -19.34 -10.74
N SER A 87 -19.20 -19.39 -9.67
CA SER A 87 -18.47 -20.60 -9.26
C SER A 87 -19.41 -21.76 -8.89
N ASN A 88 -20.59 -21.45 -8.35
CA ASN A 88 -21.65 -22.42 -8.05
C ASN A 88 -22.49 -22.83 -9.27
N GLY A 89 -22.17 -22.31 -10.46
CA GLY A 89 -22.85 -22.62 -11.72
C GLY A 89 -24.15 -21.86 -11.93
N GLU A 90 -24.42 -20.78 -11.17
CA GLU A 90 -25.54 -19.90 -11.43
C GLU A 90 -25.25 -18.98 -12.63
N GLU A 91 -26.27 -18.76 -13.46
CA GLU A 91 -26.20 -17.77 -14.53
C GLU A 91 -26.46 -16.37 -13.97
N LEU A 92 -25.50 -15.45 -14.17
CA LEU A 92 -25.73 -14.03 -13.92
C LEU A 92 -26.57 -13.42 -15.04
N THR A 93 -27.47 -12.51 -14.68
CA THR A 93 -28.14 -11.67 -15.68
C THR A 93 -27.12 -10.83 -16.46
N GLU A 94 -27.51 -10.31 -17.64
CA GLU A 94 -26.65 -9.40 -18.42
C GLU A 94 -26.22 -8.18 -17.60
N SER A 95 -27.15 -7.62 -16.83
CA SER A 95 -26.92 -6.52 -15.89
C SER A 95 -25.91 -6.88 -14.80
N GLU A 96 -26.01 -8.05 -14.17
CA GLU A 96 -25.07 -8.51 -13.15
C GLU A 96 -23.70 -8.84 -13.72
N SER A 97 -23.65 -9.42 -14.92
CA SER A 97 -22.40 -9.68 -15.64
C SER A 97 -21.67 -8.38 -15.98
N LYS A 98 -22.41 -7.34 -16.39
CA LYS A 98 -21.86 -6.01 -16.62
C LYS A 98 -21.43 -5.34 -15.32
N GLN A 99 -22.20 -5.52 -14.25
CA GLN A 99 -21.89 -5.01 -12.92
C GLN A 99 -20.59 -5.61 -12.39
N LEU A 100 -20.39 -6.93 -12.50
CA LEU A 100 -19.16 -7.60 -12.08
C LEU A 100 -17.92 -7.03 -12.80
N LYS A 101 -17.98 -6.89 -14.13
CA LYS A 101 -16.88 -6.32 -14.93
C LYS A 101 -16.51 -4.88 -14.53
N GLU A 102 -17.50 -4.09 -14.14
CA GLU A 102 -17.25 -2.71 -13.70
C GLU A 102 -16.78 -2.66 -12.24
N LEU A 103 -17.24 -3.59 -11.38
CA LEU A 103 -16.73 -3.78 -10.02
C LEU A 103 -15.24 -4.15 -10.02
N ASP A 104 -14.81 -5.09 -10.88
CA ASP A 104 -13.41 -5.52 -10.98
C ASP A 104 -12.46 -4.32 -11.22
N LYS A 105 -12.86 -3.40 -12.10
CA LYS A 105 -12.11 -2.18 -12.37
C LYS A 105 -12.21 -1.18 -11.22
N LEU A 106 -13.42 -0.95 -10.71
CA LEU A 106 -13.69 0.09 -9.72
C LEU A 106 -12.99 -0.19 -8.39
N VAL A 107 -13.08 -1.43 -7.89
CA VAL A 107 -12.41 -1.84 -6.65
C VAL A 107 -10.90 -1.61 -6.74
N THR A 108 -10.29 -2.01 -7.85
CA THR A 108 -8.85 -1.80 -8.11
C THR A 108 -8.50 -0.31 -8.08
N GLN A 109 -9.26 0.53 -8.80
CA GLN A 109 -9.02 1.97 -8.85
C GLN A 109 -9.25 2.67 -7.49
N MET A 110 -10.19 2.19 -6.69
CA MET A 110 -10.45 2.74 -5.35
C MET A 110 -9.32 2.40 -4.38
N SER A 111 -8.81 1.16 -4.43
CA SER A 111 -7.65 0.74 -3.65
C SER A 111 -6.39 1.54 -4.02
N GLU A 112 -6.10 1.71 -5.31
CA GLU A 112 -5.00 2.56 -5.80
C GLU A 112 -5.14 4.01 -5.35
N PHE A 113 -6.35 4.57 -5.43
CA PHE A 113 -6.62 5.91 -4.95
C PHE A 113 -6.35 6.03 -3.45
N ARG A 114 -6.84 5.08 -2.63
CA ARG A 114 -6.63 5.06 -1.18
C ARG A 114 -5.15 5.01 -0.83
N GLN A 115 -4.39 4.13 -1.48
CA GLN A 115 -2.94 4.02 -1.31
C GLN A 115 -2.25 5.34 -1.65
N THR A 116 -2.53 5.91 -2.82
CA THR A 116 -1.90 7.17 -3.26
C THR A 116 -2.29 8.35 -2.35
N ALA A 117 -3.55 8.44 -1.95
CA ALA A 117 -4.04 9.47 -1.05
C ALA A 117 -3.38 9.38 0.33
N THR A 118 -3.27 8.17 0.87
CA THR A 118 -2.60 7.91 2.15
C THR A 118 -1.11 8.24 2.08
N ALA A 119 -0.43 7.87 1.00
CA ALA A 119 0.96 8.24 0.76
C ALA A 119 1.15 9.77 0.76
N VAL A 120 0.27 10.53 0.10
CA VAL A 120 0.33 12.01 0.13
C VAL A 120 0.18 12.55 1.55
N VAL A 121 -0.73 11.97 2.35
CA VAL A 121 -0.90 12.36 3.76
C VAL A 121 0.34 12.00 4.58
N ASP A 122 0.89 10.80 4.41
CA ASP A 122 2.07 10.32 5.14
C ASP A 122 3.33 11.11 4.79
N VAL A 123 3.51 11.50 3.52
CA VAL A 123 4.59 12.42 3.10
C VAL A 123 4.42 13.79 3.76
N THR A 124 3.18 14.26 3.90
CA THR A 124 2.89 15.64 4.34
C THR A 124 2.86 15.80 5.85
N LEU A 125 2.37 14.80 6.59
CA LEU A 125 2.10 14.86 8.02
C LEU A 125 2.92 13.80 8.77
N VAL A 126 3.48 14.22 9.91
CA VAL A 126 4.26 13.36 10.81
C VAL A 126 3.83 13.52 12.25
N ARG A 127 3.95 12.46 13.04
CA ARG A 127 3.76 12.43 14.48
C ARG A 127 4.87 13.22 15.18
N ARG A 128 4.53 13.94 16.25
CA ARG A 128 5.46 14.80 17.01
C ARG A 128 6.20 14.07 18.13
N THR A 129 5.53 13.18 18.85
CA THR A 129 5.93 12.76 20.21
C THR A 129 6.04 11.25 20.39
N ASP A 130 5.14 10.46 19.78
CA ASP A 130 5.12 9.01 19.89
C ASP A 130 4.50 8.34 18.64
N VAL A 131 4.83 7.06 18.43
CA VAL A 131 4.24 6.16 17.42
C VAL A 131 3.06 5.37 18.02
N GLY A 132 2.81 5.49 19.33
CA GLY A 132 1.79 4.77 20.09
C GLY A 132 0.46 4.54 19.33
N GLY A 133 -0.06 3.31 19.44
CA GLY A 133 -1.19 2.84 18.65
C GLY A 133 -0.81 2.13 17.35
N THR A 134 0.38 1.49 17.28
CA THR A 134 0.74 0.61 16.16
C THR A 134 -0.36 -0.43 15.94
N ILE A 135 -0.96 -0.41 14.75
CA ILE A 135 -2.01 -1.34 14.34
C ILE A 135 -1.39 -2.69 14.00
N SER A 136 -0.29 -2.65 13.25
CA SER A 136 0.46 -3.83 12.80
C SER A 136 1.91 -3.44 12.48
N HIS A 137 2.74 -4.44 12.23
CA HIS A 137 4.13 -4.29 11.82
C HIS A 137 4.34 -5.05 10.52
N VAL A 138 4.71 -4.33 9.45
CA VAL A 138 4.89 -4.87 8.10
C VAL A 138 6.21 -4.34 7.57
N ASN A 139 7.04 -5.16 6.92
CA ASN A 139 8.29 -4.69 6.27
C ASN A 139 9.16 -3.81 7.18
N SER A 140 9.40 -4.23 8.44
CA SER A 140 10.19 -3.43 9.39
C SER A 140 9.65 -2.01 9.68
N ILE A 141 8.38 -1.73 9.37
CA ILE A 141 7.71 -0.45 9.61
C ILE A 141 6.43 -0.61 10.44
N ASN A 142 6.20 0.32 11.37
CA ASN A 142 4.95 0.36 12.13
C ASN A 142 3.83 0.97 11.28
N LEU A 143 2.67 0.33 11.26
CA LEU A 143 1.45 0.86 10.66
C LEU A 143 0.66 1.63 11.70
N ILE A 144 0.36 2.90 11.44
CA ILE A 144 -0.41 3.75 12.34
C ILE A 144 -1.66 4.31 11.65
N PRO A 145 -2.73 4.67 12.40
CA PRO A 145 -3.85 5.36 11.82
C PRO A 145 -3.49 6.81 11.44
N PRO A 146 -4.14 7.40 10.43
CA PRO A 146 -4.02 8.82 10.14
C PRO A 146 -4.59 9.69 11.28
N PRO A 147 -4.43 11.03 11.20
CA PRO A 147 -5.14 11.93 12.09
C PRO A 147 -6.66 11.66 12.07
N ALA A 148 -7.25 11.36 13.22
CA ALA A 148 -8.67 11.01 13.32
C ALA A 148 -9.59 12.21 13.00
N LYS A 149 -9.13 13.43 13.29
CA LYS A 149 -9.82 14.67 12.93
C LYS A 149 -8.89 15.63 12.22
N VAL A 150 -9.48 16.46 11.39
CA VAL A 150 -8.81 17.57 10.71
C VAL A 150 -8.12 18.50 11.72
N ASP A 151 -8.77 18.81 12.83
CA ASP A 151 -8.22 19.64 13.90
C ASP A 151 -6.99 19.00 14.57
N ASP A 152 -6.88 17.66 14.55
CA ASP A 152 -5.74 16.94 15.12
C ASP A 152 -4.45 17.17 14.32
N MET A 153 -4.54 17.61 13.05
CA MET A 153 -3.38 17.90 12.20
C MET A 153 -2.56 19.09 12.69
N GLN A 154 -3.17 19.97 13.49
CA GLN A 154 -2.52 21.11 14.14
C GLN A 154 -2.36 20.93 15.65
N SER A 155 -2.72 19.76 16.18
CA SER A 155 -2.62 19.43 17.61
C SER A 155 -1.16 19.19 18.06
N SER A 156 -1.00 18.85 19.35
CA SER A 156 0.27 18.43 19.94
C SER A 156 0.85 17.16 19.34
N ASP A 157 0.06 16.40 18.58
CA ASP A 157 0.41 15.04 18.20
C ASP A 157 0.88 14.93 16.75
N TRP A 158 0.40 15.81 15.87
CA TRP A 158 0.79 15.86 14.45
C TRP A 158 1.41 17.20 14.08
N ARG A 159 2.29 17.17 13.08
CA ARG A 159 2.82 18.38 12.42
C ARG A 159 3.01 18.12 10.95
N PHE A 160 3.16 19.21 10.21
CA PHE A 160 3.72 19.14 8.88
C PHE A 160 5.15 18.59 8.92
N ALA A 161 5.43 17.68 8.00
CA ALA A 161 6.77 17.23 7.70
C ALA A 161 7.63 18.42 7.26
N SER A 162 8.90 18.43 7.69
CA SER A 162 9.90 19.32 7.12
C SER A 162 10.21 18.92 5.68
N PHE A 163 10.80 19.83 4.89
CA PHE A 163 11.19 19.53 3.52
C PHE A 163 12.03 18.25 3.40
N HIS A 164 13.00 18.06 4.30
CA HIS A 164 13.85 16.87 4.30
C HIS A 164 13.08 15.58 4.64
N GLU A 165 12.10 15.65 5.56
CA GLU A 165 11.22 14.51 5.86
C GLU A 165 10.29 14.21 4.68
N GLN A 166 9.72 15.24 4.05
CA GLN A 166 8.90 15.08 2.84
C GLN A 166 9.69 14.38 1.74
N THR A 167 10.91 14.81 1.45
CA THR A 167 11.76 14.19 0.41
C THR A 167 12.02 12.71 0.70
N ARG A 168 12.42 12.36 1.94
CA ARG A 168 12.71 10.97 2.32
C ARG A 168 11.47 10.09 2.26
N ARG A 169 10.35 10.57 2.80
CA ARG A 169 9.08 9.83 2.77
C ARG A 169 8.52 9.70 1.36
N LEU A 170 8.71 10.72 0.51
CA LEU A 170 8.29 10.65 -0.88
C LEU A 170 9.04 9.53 -1.62
N ARG A 171 10.35 9.38 -1.38
CA ARG A 171 11.17 8.29 -1.95
C ARG A 171 10.61 6.91 -1.59
N TYR A 172 10.20 6.70 -0.34
CA TYR A 172 9.58 5.45 0.12
C TYR A 172 8.28 5.11 -0.64
N HIS A 173 7.49 6.13 -1.00
CA HIS A 173 6.21 6.00 -1.70
C HIS A 173 6.30 6.14 -3.22
N THR A 174 7.50 6.10 -3.81
CA THR A 174 7.70 6.16 -5.26
C THR A 174 8.26 4.86 -5.81
N GLU A 175 8.15 4.67 -7.13
CA GLU A 175 8.78 3.55 -7.82
C GLU A 175 10.31 3.58 -7.64
N PRO A 176 10.98 2.41 -7.55
CA PRO A 176 10.40 1.06 -7.54
C PRO A 176 9.86 0.58 -6.19
N TRP A 177 10.14 1.33 -5.12
CA TRP A 177 9.94 0.89 -3.74
C TRP A 177 8.48 0.64 -3.38
N MET A 178 7.59 1.51 -3.86
CA MET A 178 6.15 1.37 -3.64
C MET A 178 5.62 0.02 -4.16
N THR A 179 5.92 -0.33 -5.41
CA THR A 179 5.47 -1.58 -6.01
C THR A 179 6.10 -2.79 -5.33
N PHE A 180 7.39 -2.72 -5.01
CA PHE A 180 8.08 -3.80 -4.33
C PHE A 180 7.47 -4.11 -2.95
N LEU A 181 7.22 -3.09 -2.13
CA LEU A 181 6.61 -3.25 -0.81
C LEU A 181 5.18 -3.82 -0.91
N LYS A 182 4.41 -3.39 -1.92
CA LYS A 182 3.06 -3.87 -2.18
C LYS A 182 3.04 -5.35 -2.59
N GLU A 183 3.91 -5.77 -3.49
CA GLU A 183 3.98 -7.16 -3.93
C GLU A 183 4.49 -8.09 -2.84
N GLN A 184 5.42 -7.62 -1.99
CA GLN A 184 5.80 -8.35 -0.78
C GLN A 184 4.61 -8.56 0.15
N GLN A 185 3.78 -7.52 0.35
CA GLN A 185 2.59 -7.64 1.20
C GLN A 185 1.59 -8.63 0.62
N THR A 186 1.24 -8.52 -0.67
CA THR A 186 0.35 -9.46 -1.37
C THR A 186 0.82 -10.90 -1.22
N LEU A 187 2.12 -11.16 -1.40
CA LEU A 187 2.67 -12.50 -1.26
C LEU A 187 2.58 -13.00 0.19
N ARG A 188 2.86 -12.15 1.20
CA ARG A 188 2.70 -12.52 2.61
C ARG A 188 1.25 -12.85 2.96
N ASP A 189 0.30 -12.06 2.49
CA ASP A 189 -1.12 -12.29 2.74
C ASP A 189 -1.55 -13.64 2.16
N ILE A 190 -1.20 -13.94 0.91
CA ILE A 190 -1.48 -15.25 0.29
C ILE A 190 -0.84 -16.40 1.07
N LEU A 191 0.43 -16.24 1.49
CA LEU A 191 1.14 -17.28 2.25
C LEU A 191 0.56 -17.51 3.66
N ASN A 192 0.03 -16.47 4.30
CA ASN A 192 -0.61 -16.55 5.61
C ASN A 192 -2.00 -17.18 5.49
N ASP A 193 -2.80 -16.75 4.52
CA ASP A 193 -4.12 -17.32 4.23
C ASP A 193 -4.03 -18.82 3.95
N GLN A 194 -3.00 -19.24 3.21
CA GLN A 194 -2.69 -20.66 2.95
C GLN A 194 -2.35 -21.46 4.21
N GLN A 195 -1.77 -20.83 5.24
CA GLN A 195 -1.45 -21.49 6.51
C GLN A 195 -2.68 -21.61 7.42
N GLU A 196 -3.55 -20.60 7.43
CA GLU A 196 -4.72 -20.54 8.29
C GLU A 196 -5.90 -21.37 7.77
N VAL A 197 -6.06 -21.47 6.45
CA VAL A 197 -7.21 -22.16 5.83
C VAL A 197 -6.76 -23.33 4.96
N GLN A 198 -6.33 -24.43 5.60
CA GLN A 198 -5.92 -25.67 4.91
C GLN A 198 -7.03 -26.30 4.03
N GLU A 199 -8.30 -25.91 4.21
CA GLU A 199 -9.46 -26.43 3.48
C GLU A 199 -9.91 -25.56 2.29
N LEU A 200 -9.42 -24.32 2.14
CA LEU A 200 -9.65 -23.55 0.92
C LEU A 200 -8.68 -24.03 -0.15
N LEU A 201 -9.22 -24.34 -1.33
CA LEU A 201 -8.51 -24.93 -2.46
C LEU A 201 -7.17 -24.23 -2.71
N TRP A 202 -6.12 -25.03 -2.87
CA TRP A 202 -4.76 -24.59 -3.19
C TRP A 202 -4.78 -23.87 -4.54
N ASP A 203 -4.98 -22.55 -4.54
CA ASP A 203 -4.91 -21.78 -5.78
C ASP A 203 -3.44 -21.55 -6.14
N GLU A 204 -2.87 -22.56 -6.80
CA GLU A 204 -1.53 -22.52 -7.37
C GLU A 204 -1.36 -21.32 -8.32
N SER A 205 -2.44 -20.85 -8.96
CA SER A 205 -2.40 -19.70 -9.87
C SER A 205 -2.13 -18.41 -9.12
N LEU A 206 -2.85 -18.14 -8.03
CA LEU A 206 -2.67 -16.90 -7.25
C LEU A 206 -1.27 -16.81 -6.62
N LEU A 207 -0.79 -17.91 -6.03
CA LEU A 207 0.56 -17.95 -5.46
C LEU A 207 1.62 -17.80 -6.57
N SER A 208 1.44 -18.48 -7.71
CA SER A 208 2.36 -18.37 -8.84
C SER A 208 2.42 -16.93 -9.37
N GLU A 209 1.28 -16.27 -9.51
CA GLU A 209 1.20 -14.89 -9.99
C GLU A 209 1.91 -13.93 -9.03
N ALA A 210 1.65 -14.03 -7.72
CA ALA A 210 2.29 -13.19 -6.71
C ALA A 210 3.82 -13.37 -6.69
N VAL A 211 4.31 -14.61 -6.79
CA VAL A 211 5.75 -14.90 -6.88
C VAL A 211 6.36 -14.34 -8.17
N ILE A 212 5.68 -14.47 -9.31
CA ILE A 212 6.16 -13.95 -10.60
C ILE A 212 6.25 -12.43 -10.57
N ASN A 213 5.22 -11.75 -10.04
CA ASN A 213 5.18 -10.30 -9.95
C ASN A 213 6.30 -9.78 -9.04
N LEU A 214 6.40 -10.31 -7.80
CA LEU A 214 7.46 -9.91 -6.88
C LEU A 214 8.86 -10.17 -7.45
N HIS A 215 9.04 -11.28 -8.17
CA HIS A 215 10.30 -11.55 -8.85
C HIS A 215 10.60 -10.52 -9.94
N ALA A 216 9.63 -10.13 -10.76
CA ALA A 216 9.82 -9.16 -11.83
C ALA A 216 10.21 -7.78 -11.26
N THR A 217 9.55 -7.35 -10.18
CA THR A 217 9.89 -6.09 -9.51
C THR A 217 11.24 -6.17 -8.81
N ALA A 218 11.58 -7.31 -8.20
CA ALA A 218 12.90 -7.53 -7.64
C ALA A 218 14.01 -7.45 -8.70
N GLU A 219 13.81 -8.03 -9.89
CA GLU A 219 14.72 -7.89 -11.04
C GLU A 219 14.85 -6.42 -11.46
N PHE A 220 13.73 -5.68 -11.50
CA PHE A 220 13.75 -4.25 -11.82
C PHE A 220 14.53 -3.43 -10.80
N ILE A 221 14.38 -3.69 -9.50
CA ILE A 221 15.18 -3.03 -8.45
C ILE A 221 16.67 -3.32 -8.61
N VAL A 222 17.04 -4.57 -8.86
CA VAL A 222 18.45 -4.95 -9.07
C VAL A 222 19.03 -4.20 -10.26
N GLU A 223 18.29 -4.15 -11.38
CA GLU A 223 18.69 -3.41 -12.58
C GLU A 223 18.83 -1.91 -12.32
N LYS A 224 17.93 -1.35 -11.51
CA LYS A 224 17.84 0.09 -11.20
C LYS A 224 18.61 0.53 -9.96
N SER A 225 19.31 -0.38 -9.31
CA SER A 225 20.01 -0.13 -8.04
C SER A 225 20.91 1.11 -8.07
N ASN A 226 21.66 1.32 -9.16
CA ASN A 226 22.50 2.51 -9.31
C ASN A 226 21.71 3.83 -9.39
N ASP A 227 20.49 3.81 -9.92
CA ASP A 227 19.61 4.99 -10.00
C ASP A 227 18.97 5.30 -8.63
N CYS A 228 18.83 4.28 -7.76
CA CYS A 228 18.18 4.41 -6.46
C CYS A 228 19.15 4.67 -5.29
N VAL A 229 20.47 4.59 -5.51
CA VAL A 229 21.49 4.83 -4.47
C VAL A 229 21.53 6.31 -4.03
N ASP A 230 21.20 7.25 -4.93
CA ASP A 230 21.10 8.69 -4.58
C ASP A 230 19.96 9.00 -3.57
N ASP A 231 19.13 8.01 -3.25
CA ASP A 231 18.00 8.15 -2.34
C ASP A 231 18.36 8.01 -0.85
N PHE A 232 19.57 7.58 -0.55
CA PHE A 232 20.00 7.21 0.80
C PHE A 232 21.19 8.04 1.29
N SER A 233 21.46 7.96 2.59
CA SER A 233 22.71 8.50 3.14
C SER A 233 23.87 7.57 2.78
N ASP A 234 25.12 8.07 2.73
CA ASP A 234 26.28 7.24 2.37
C ASP A 234 26.36 5.92 3.18
N GLU A 235 25.99 5.96 4.47
CA GLU A 235 25.94 4.79 5.35
C GLU A 235 24.83 3.81 4.96
N ASP A 236 23.64 4.32 4.60
CA ASP A 236 22.50 3.52 4.17
C ASP A 236 22.69 2.98 2.73
N CYS A 237 23.50 3.64 1.90
CA CYS A 237 23.81 3.22 0.54
C CYS A 237 24.57 1.89 0.50
N ASP A 238 25.55 1.70 1.40
CA ASP A 238 26.31 0.46 1.50
C ASP A 238 25.41 -0.71 1.95
N ASP A 239 24.56 -0.46 2.94
CA ASP A 239 23.57 -1.45 3.42
C ASP A 239 22.58 -1.83 2.29
N MET A 240 22.02 -0.84 1.59
CA MET A 240 21.10 -1.07 0.47
C MET A 240 21.78 -1.82 -0.67
N SER A 241 23.01 -1.44 -1.03
CA SER A 241 23.77 -2.09 -2.11
C SER A 241 24.06 -3.56 -1.78
N ASN A 242 24.42 -3.84 -0.53
CA ASN A 242 24.62 -5.21 -0.08
C ASN A 242 23.32 -6.02 -0.08
N ALA A 243 22.21 -5.43 0.36
CA ALA A 243 20.91 -6.08 0.36
C ALA A 243 20.44 -6.42 -1.06
N ILE A 244 20.58 -5.47 -2.01
CA ILE A 244 20.26 -5.68 -3.42
C ILE A 244 21.15 -6.77 -4.04
N ARG A 245 22.44 -6.81 -3.69
CA ARG A 245 23.35 -7.86 -4.16
C ARG A 245 22.89 -9.24 -3.67
N SER A 246 22.55 -9.39 -2.39
CA SER A 246 22.02 -10.65 -1.85
C SER A 246 20.71 -11.07 -2.55
N LEU A 247 19.80 -10.11 -2.77
CA LEU A 247 18.58 -10.34 -3.54
C LEU A 247 18.90 -10.83 -4.96
N SER A 248 19.86 -10.22 -5.65
CA SER A 248 20.32 -10.64 -6.99
C SER A 248 20.84 -12.08 -7.00
N GLU A 249 21.68 -12.45 -6.03
CA GLU A 249 22.24 -13.81 -5.90
C GLU A 249 21.13 -14.86 -5.68
N THR A 250 20.12 -14.49 -4.88
CA THR A 250 18.95 -15.33 -4.64
C THR A 250 18.09 -15.45 -5.90
N LEU A 251 17.81 -14.35 -6.63
CA LEU A 251 17.06 -14.38 -7.90
C LEU A 251 17.74 -15.26 -8.95
N ASP A 252 19.07 -15.15 -9.11
CA ASP A 252 19.84 -15.99 -10.04
C ASP A 252 19.77 -17.48 -9.67
N SER A 253 19.80 -17.78 -8.37
CA SER A 253 19.64 -19.13 -7.84
C SER A 253 18.22 -19.68 -8.09
N MET A 254 17.22 -18.82 -8.05
CA MET A 254 15.80 -19.14 -8.25
C MET A 254 15.39 -19.21 -9.72
N ARG A 255 16.15 -18.62 -10.66
CA ARG A 255 15.91 -18.73 -12.10
C ARG A 255 15.82 -20.19 -12.59
N ARG A 256 16.43 -21.12 -11.85
CA ARG A 256 16.39 -22.57 -12.10
C ARG A 256 15.18 -23.29 -11.49
N LEU A 257 14.34 -22.59 -10.72
CA LEU A 257 13.22 -23.14 -9.94
C LEU A 257 11.84 -22.66 -10.42
N LYS A 258 11.77 -21.81 -11.45
CA LYS A 258 10.55 -21.05 -11.86
C LYS A 258 9.34 -21.87 -12.36
N GLN A 259 9.36 -23.19 -12.31
CA GLN A 259 8.19 -24.01 -12.66
C GLN A 259 8.09 -25.26 -11.77
N GLY A 260 6.96 -25.40 -11.07
CA GLY A 260 6.61 -26.62 -10.35
C GLY A 260 5.59 -26.40 -9.24
N ASN A 261 5.08 -27.53 -8.73
CA ASN A 261 4.11 -27.65 -7.63
C ASN A 261 4.25 -26.56 -6.55
N VAL A 262 3.11 -26.02 -6.10
CA VAL A 262 2.88 -25.09 -4.98
C VAL A 262 3.97 -25.05 -3.90
N ARG A 263 4.44 -26.20 -3.38
CA ARG A 263 5.50 -26.23 -2.35
C ARG A 263 6.82 -25.58 -2.78
N LYS A 264 7.15 -25.66 -4.07
CA LYS A 264 8.31 -24.98 -4.65
C LYS A 264 8.08 -23.47 -4.76
N LEU A 265 6.88 -23.06 -5.17
CA LEU A 265 6.50 -21.64 -5.24
C LEU A 265 6.50 -21.00 -3.86
N GLU A 266 5.96 -21.69 -2.85
CA GLU A 266 5.98 -21.24 -1.45
C GLU A 266 7.41 -21.01 -0.96
N ARG A 267 8.32 -21.96 -1.24
CA ARG A 267 9.73 -21.84 -0.89
C ARG A 267 10.40 -20.67 -1.60
N VAL A 268 10.15 -20.50 -2.89
CA VAL A 268 10.69 -19.39 -3.70
C VAL A 268 10.17 -18.05 -3.14
N GLY A 269 8.88 -17.95 -2.85
CA GLY A 269 8.28 -16.77 -2.27
C GLY A 269 8.89 -16.39 -0.92
N LYS A 270 9.04 -17.37 -0.01
CA LYS A 270 9.70 -17.16 1.29
C LYS A 270 11.14 -16.69 1.14
N MET A 271 11.91 -17.28 0.22
CA MET A 271 13.28 -16.85 -0.05
C MET A 271 13.36 -15.40 -0.53
N ILE A 272 12.46 -14.97 -1.43
CA ILE A 272 12.43 -13.56 -1.88
C ILE A 272 12.09 -12.63 -0.72
N LEU A 273 11.10 -13.00 0.11
CA LEU A 273 10.70 -12.19 1.28
C LEU A 273 11.80 -12.07 2.32
N ASP A 274 12.55 -13.15 2.58
CA ASP A 274 13.66 -13.16 3.52
C ASP A 274 14.77 -12.19 3.07
N GLU A 275 15.14 -12.20 1.78
CA GLU A 275 16.13 -11.26 1.23
C GLU A 275 15.62 -9.81 1.21
N ALA A 276 14.32 -9.63 0.98
CA ALA A 276 13.70 -8.31 0.98
C ALA A 276 13.71 -7.65 2.37
N GLU A 277 13.86 -8.40 3.46
CA GLU A 277 13.82 -7.84 4.82
C GLU A 277 14.93 -6.83 5.06
N THR A 278 16.15 -7.09 4.57
CA THR A 278 17.26 -6.12 4.72
C THR A 278 16.98 -4.84 3.92
N ILE A 279 16.37 -4.97 2.73
CA ILE A 279 15.93 -3.81 1.93
C ILE A 279 14.86 -3.02 2.69
N ASN A 280 13.89 -3.72 3.28
CA ASN A 280 12.82 -3.12 4.07
C ASN A 280 13.35 -2.38 5.31
N GLU A 281 14.34 -2.94 6.00
CA GLU A 281 15.01 -2.28 7.12
C GLU A 281 15.63 -0.95 6.70
N VAL A 282 16.35 -0.92 5.57
CA VAL A 282 16.96 0.33 5.06
C VAL A 282 15.88 1.32 4.59
N LEU A 283 14.85 0.85 3.89
CA LEU A 283 13.71 1.70 3.49
C LEU A 283 12.99 2.30 4.70
N SER A 284 12.81 1.52 5.78
CA SER A 284 12.16 2.00 7.01
C SER A 284 12.90 3.19 7.62
N ARG A 285 14.23 3.29 7.43
CA ARG A 285 15.02 4.41 7.93
C ARG A 285 14.55 5.73 7.32
N LEU A 286 14.11 5.75 6.05
CA LEU A 286 13.53 6.92 5.38
C LEU A 286 12.30 7.47 6.11
N MET A 287 11.60 6.60 6.84
CA MET A 287 10.35 6.90 7.53
C MET A 287 10.54 7.35 8.98
N VAL A 288 11.79 7.38 9.46
CA VAL A 288 12.14 7.87 10.80
C VAL A 288 11.90 9.36 10.93
N VAL A 289 11.21 9.73 12.01
CA VAL A 289 10.88 11.11 12.37
C VAL A 289 11.59 11.51 13.65
N LYS A 290 12.19 12.71 13.68
CA LYS A 290 12.81 13.25 14.89
C LYS A 290 11.72 13.71 15.86
N LYS A 291 11.80 13.29 17.14
CA LYS A 291 10.88 13.80 18.17
C LYS A 291 11.03 15.31 18.28
N SER A 292 9.91 16.01 18.24
CA SER A 292 9.86 17.46 18.47
C SER A 292 9.38 17.73 19.88
N SER A 293 10.14 18.52 20.65
CA SER A 293 9.67 19.03 21.95
C SER A 293 8.45 19.92 21.74
N VAL A 294 7.31 19.57 22.35
CA VAL A 294 6.16 20.46 22.45
C VAL A 294 6.58 21.63 23.33
N ARG A 295 6.88 22.79 22.75
CA ARG A 295 6.89 24.03 23.53
C ARG A 295 5.42 24.36 23.77
N GLY A 296 4.96 24.11 25.00
CA GLY A 296 3.67 24.60 25.50
C GLY A 296 3.64 26.12 25.56
#